data_AF-F7VZD2-F1
#
_entry.id   AF-F7VZD2-F1
#
_cell.length_a   1.000
_cell.length_b   1.000
_cell.length_c   1.000
_cell.angle_alpha   90.00
_cell.angle_beta   90.00
_cell.angle_gamma   90.00
#
_symmetry.space_group_name_H-M   'P 1'
#
loop_
_entity.id
_entity.type
_entity.pdbx_description
1 polymer ?
#
loop_
_entity_poly.entity_id
_entity_poly.type
_entity_poly.pdbx_seq_one_letter_code
_entity_poly.pdbx_strand_id
1 'polypeptide(L)'
;MCTHFDHIGTVARNESAKLIKIADEWKDQGFNSTKPAPVLLGGDLNIEPTKEGYKTLTAPGGFKDIKNLVPKAHWYGNTMTSTGFTSSTSDDKRIDYLFVRDPLDIQFLTYGVITNKFEDEVYISDHMPLVVDAKLL
;
A
#
# COMPACT_ATOMS: atom_id res chain seq x y z
N MET A 1 8.84 -1.45 -5.89
CA MET A 1 9.00 -2.69 -5.12
C MET A 1 7.65 -3.32 -4.89
N CYS A 2 7.54 -4.64 -5.04
CA CYS A 2 6.36 -5.41 -4.64
C CYS A 2 6.79 -6.47 -3.61
N THR A 3 5.99 -6.72 -2.58
CA THR A 3 6.28 -7.75 -1.57
C THR A 3 5.00 -8.36 -1.00
N HIS A 4 5.10 -9.57 -0.46
CA HIS A 4 4.04 -10.26 0.25
C HIS A 4 4.58 -10.74 1.59
N PHE A 5 4.02 -10.25 2.69
CA PHE A 5 4.48 -10.61 4.03
C PHE A 5 3.80 -11.86 4.57
N ASP A 6 4.50 -12.54 5.48
CA ASP A 6 4.00 -13.75 6.12
C ASP A 6 2.71 -13.51 6.94
N HIS A 7 1.73 -14.40 6.79
CA HIS A 7 0.43 -14.29 7.45
C HIS A 7 0.43 -14.81 8.89
N ILE A 8 1.38 -15.65 9.30
CA ILE A 8 1.43 -16.27 10.63
C ILE A 8 2.38 -15.52 11.58
N GLY A 9 3.63 -15.35 11.17
CA GLY A 9 4.74 -14.87 11.97
C GLY A 9 4.73 -13.37 12.20
N THR A 10 4.23 -12.95 13.36
CA THR A 10 4.32 -11.54 13.81
C THR A 10 5.76 -11.02 13.80
N VAL A 11 6.72 -11.83 14.28
CA VAL A 11 8.15 -11.46 14.26
C VAL A 11 8.64 -11.29 12.83
N ALA A 12 8.31 -12.21 11.92
CA ALA A 12 8.69 -12.14 10.51
C ALA A 12 8.16 -10.86 9.85
N ARG A 13 6.90 -10.48 10.11
CA ARG A 13 6.31 -9.24 9.61
C ARG A 13 7.02 -7.99 10.14
N ASN A 14 7.33 -7.96 11.43
CA ASN A 14 8.03 -6.84 12.06
C ASN A 14 9.47 -6.69 11.54
N GLU A 15 10.20 -7.79 11.36
CA GLU A 15 11.56 -7.75 10.80
C GLU A 15 11.53 -7.43 9.30
N SER A 16 10.54 -7.93 8.55
CA SER A 16 10.35 -7.57 7.14
C SER A 16 10.09 -6.07 6.99
N ALA A 17 9.24 -5.48 7.84
CA ALA A 17 9.01 -4.03 7.87
C ALA A 17 10.31 -3.23 8.11
N LYS A 18 11.23 -3.73 8.95
CA LYS A 18 12.54 -3.10 9.15
C LYS A 18 13.46 -3.27 7.94
N LEU A 19 13.47 -4.47 7.35
CA LEU A 19 14.33 -4.81 6.20
C LEU A 19 13.99 -3.98 4.96
N ILE A 20 12.72 -3.62 4.77
CA ILE A 20 12.26 -2.77 3.66
C ILE A 20 13.00 -1.43 3.57
N LYS A 21 13.69 -0.98 4.63
CA LYS A 21 14.65 0.14 4.57
C LYS A 21 15.73 -0.02 3.49
N ILE A 22 15.99 -1.24 2.99
CA ILE A 22 16.85 -1.48 1.83
C ILE A 22 16.43 -0.64 0.60
N ALA A 23 15.15 -0.26 0.51
CA ALA A 23 14.65 0.63 -0.53
C ALA A 23 15.29 2.04 -0.51
N ASP A 24 15.93 2.44 0.60
CA ASP A 24 16.74 3.66 0.68
C ASP A 24 17.92 3.65 -0.30
N GLU A 25 18.42 2.46 -0.69
CA GLU A 25 19.51 2.32 -1.67
C GLU A 25 19.10 2.74 -3.07
N TRP A 26 17.79 2.76 -3.36
CA TRP A 26 17.26 3.14 -4.67
C TRP A 26 16.85 4.59 -4.76
N LYS A 27 16.73 5.30 -3.63
CA LYS A 27 16.33 6.71 -3.66
C LYS A 27 17.32 7.52 -4.47
N ASP A 28 18.62 7.24 -4.37
CA ASP A 28 19.67 7.99 -5.07
C ASP A 28 19.95 7.47 -6.50
N GLN A 29 19.21 6.45 -6.95
CA GLN A 29 19.34 5.88 -8.30
C GLN A 29 18.37 6.60 -9.24
N GLY A 30 18.88 7.56 -10.01
CA GLY A 30 18.10 8.35 -10.98
C GLY A 30 18.16 7.79 -12.40
N PHE A 31 17.09 7.99 -13.18
CA PHE A 31 17.02 7.64 -14.62
C PHE A 31 17.90 8.54 -15.49
N ASN A 32 18.12 9.78 -15.07
CA ASN A 32 19.06 10.74 -15.62
C ASN A 32 19.60 11.55 -14.44
N SER A 33 20.91 11.77 -14.41
CA SER A 33 21.78 12.20 -13.30
C SER A 33 21.42 13.50 -12.54
N THR A 34 20.21 14.05 -12.71
CA THR A 34 19.75 15.29 -12.10
C THR A 34 18.66 15.11 -11.04
N LYS A 35 17.95 13.97 -10.99
CA LYS A 35 16.93 13.72 -9.95
C LYS A 35 16.84 12.24 -9.51
N PRO A 36 16.66 11.98 -8.20
CA PRO A 36 16.36 10.65 -7.68
C PRO A 36 15.05 10.09 -8.25
N ALA A 37 14.98 8.78 -8.49
CA ALA A 37 13.75 8.14 -8.98
C ALA A 37 12.74 7.94 -7.84
N PRO A 38 11.43 8.11 -8.09
CA PRO A 38 10.39 7.73 -7.15
C PRO A 38 10.47 6.28 -6.71
N VAL A 39 10.54 6.05 -5.40
CA VAL A 39 10.50 4.70 -4.83
C VAL A 39 9.11 4.42 -4.28
N LEU A 40 8.40 3.52 -4.97
CA LEU A 40 7.09 2.99 -4.58
C LEU A 40 7.23 1.59 -3.99
N LEU A 41 6.44 1.31 -2.95
CA LEU A 41 6.31 0.00 -2.33
C LEU A 41 4.84 -0.40 -2.32
N GLY A 42 4.53 -1.58 -2.82
CA GLY A 42 3.17 -2.12 -2.81
C GLY A 42 3.10 -3.60 -2.45
N GLY A 43 1.90 -4.03 -2.05
CA GLY A 43 1.57 -5.45 -1.91
C GLY A 43 0.71 -5.76 -0.69
N ASP A 44 0.41 -7.05 -0.53
CA ASP A 44 -0.26 -7.60 0.64
C ASP A 44 0.76 -7.74 1.78
N LEU A 45 0.59 -6.93 2.82
CA LEU A 45 1.49 -6.97 3.96
C LEU A 45 0.98 -7.86 5.09
N ASN A 46 -0.23 -8.41 5.04
CA ASN A 46 -0.82 -9.15 6.16
C ASN A 46 -0.74 -8.39 7.50
N ILE A 47 -0.73 -7.06 7.46
CA ILE A 47 -0.61 -6.17 8.61
C ILE A 47 -1.76 -5.17 8.57
N GLU A 48 -2.55 -5.07 9.64
CA GLU A 48 -3.50 -3.98 9.80
C GLU A 48 -2.81 -2.68 10.27
N PRO A 49 -3.38 -1.49 10.00
CA PRO A 49 -2.75 -0.20 10.34
C PRO A 49 -2.45 0.01 11.84
N THR A 50 -3.11 -0.77 12.71
CA THR A 50 -2.95 -0.70 14.16
C THR A 50 -1.69 -1.43 14.68
N LYS A 51 -1.10 -2.32 13.88
CA LYS A 51 0.00 -3.20 14.29
C LYS A 51 1.38 -2.54 14.14
N GLU A 52 2.37 -3.11 14.83
CA GLU A 52 3.73 -2.57 14.92
C GLU A 52 4.46 -2.50 13.57
N GLY A 53 4.36 -3.52 12.72
CA GLY A 53 5.01 -3.53 11.41
C GLY A 53 4.60 -2.34 10.52
N TYR A 54 3.31 -1.99 10.51
CA TYR A 54 2.81 -0.81 9.79
C TYR A 54 3.39 0.48 10.39
N LYS A 55 3.33 0.63 11.73
CA LYS A 55 3.89 1.80 12.44
C LYS A 55 5.39 1.95 12.19
N THR A 56 6.12 0.83 12.05
CA THR A 56 7.55 0.81 11.76
C THR A 56 7.82 1.32 10.35
N LEU A 57 7.06 0.85 9.34
CA LEU A 57 7.17 1.31 7.96
C LEU A 57 6.85 2.79 7.81
N THR A 58 5.83 3.27 8.52
CA THR A 58 5.35 4.67 8.43
C THR A 58 5.90 5.58 9.51
N ALA A 59 6.94 5.17 10.24
CA ALA A 59 7.60 5.99 11.25
C ALA A 59 8.13 7.31 10.64
N PRO A 60 8.42 8.35 11.46
CA PRO A 60 9.06 9.55 10.96
C PRO A 60 10.32 9.24 10.14
N GLY A 61 10.42 9.82 8.95
CA GLY A 61 11.49 9.54 8.00
C GLY A 61 11.35 8.23 7.21
N GLY A 62 10.31 7.42 7.45
CA GLY A 62 9.96 6.21 6.69
C GLY A 62 9.03 6.49 5.51
N PHE A 63 8.38 5.43 5.03
CA PHE A 63 7.43 5.47 3.92
C PHE A 63 6.15 6.23 4.28
N LYS A 64 5.50 6.82 3.28
CA LYS A 64 4.18 7.46 3.38
C LYS A 64 3.13 6.57 2.74
N ASP A 65 2.07 6.26 3.49
CA ASP A 65 0.89 5.59 2.93
C ASP A 65 0.18 6.55 1.98
N ILE A 66 0.11 6.20 0.70
CA ILE A 66 -0.42 7.08 -0.36
C ILE A 66 -1.88 7.45 -0.09
N LYS A 67 -2.65 6.56 0.56
CA LYS A 67 -4.01 6.86 1.01
C LYS A 67 -4.10 8.16 1.79
N ASN A 68 -3.10 8.46 2.62
CA ASN A 68 -3.06 9.65 3.46
C ASN A 68 -2.54 10.91 2.73
N LEU A 69 -2.04 10.76 1.50
CA LEU A 69 -1.58 11.86 0.65
C LEU A 69 -2.66 12.34 -0.32
N VAL A 70 -3.68 11.52 -0.57
CA VAL A 70 -4.82 11.86 -1.44
C VAL A 70 -5.96 12.43 -0.59
N PRO A 71 -6.54 13.60 -0.93
CA PRO A 71 -7.72 14.13 -0.25
C PRO A 71 -8.87 13.13 -0.27
N LYS A 72 -9.61 13.00 0.84
CA LYS A 72 -10.72 12.05 0.96
C LYS A 72 -11.80 12.22 -0.11
N ALA A 73 -12.00 13.44 -0.62
CA ALA A 73 -12.94 13.73 -1.71
C ALA A 73 -12.55 13.06 -3.05
N HIS A 74 -11.29 12.62 -3.19
CA HIS A 74 -10.77 11.93 -4.38
C HIS A 74 -10.56 10.43 -4.12
N TRP A 75 -11.14 9.90 -3.04
CA TRP A 75 -11.16 8.46 -2.81
C TRP A 75 -12.34 7.83 -3.54
N TYR A 76 -12.14 6.62 -4.06
CA TYR A 76 -13.16 5.86 -4.76
C TYR A 76 -13.26 4.42 -4.24
N GLY A 77 -14.48 3.88 -4.20
CA GLY A 77 -14.73 2.50 -3.80
C GLY A 77 -14.62 2.26 -2.30
N ASN A 78 -14.02 1.13 -1.93
CA ASN A 78 -14.00 0.59 -0.57
C ASN A 78 -12.90 1.18 0.31
N THR A 79 -12.87 0.75 1.58
CA THR A 79 -11.82 1.14 2.54
C THR A 79 -11.02 -0.06 3.08
N MET A 80 -11.63 -1.24 3.10
CA MET A 80 -10.96 -2.51 3.36
C MET A 80 -10.46 -3.09 2.04
N THR A 81 -9.45 -3.94 2.10
CA THR A 81 -8.77 -4.48 0.91
C THR A 81 -8.82 -6.00 0.82
N SER A 82 -9.21 -6.71 1.88
CA SER A 82 -9.40 -8.16 1.90
C SER A 82 -10.75 -8.52 2.51
N THR A 83 -11.44 -9.46 1.88
CA THR A 83 -12.83 -9.90 2.14
C THR A 83 -12.96 -11.38 2.50
N GLY A 84 -11.91 -12.17 2.24
CA GLY A 84 -11.92 -13.62 2.45
C GLY A 84 -12.98 -14.37 1.64
N PHE A 85 -13.44 -13.82 0.50
CA PHE A 85 -14.58 -14.32 -0.28
C PHE A 85 -15.91 -14.39 0.50
N THR A 86 -16.06 -13.58 1.54
CA THR A 86 -17.29 -13.58 2.34
C THR A 86 -18.20 -12.41 1.96
N SER A 87 -19.51 -12.61 2.14
CA SER A 87 -20.50 -11.53 2.01
C SER A 87 -20.60 -10.68 3.28
N SER A 88 -20.01 -11.13 4.39
CA SER A 88 -19.99 -10.41 5.66
C SER A 88 -18.77 -9.52 5.70
N THR A 89 -18.95 -8.24 6.03
CA THR A 89 -17.82 -7.31 6.15
C THR A 89 -17.18 -7.34 7.55
N SER A 90 -17.58 -8.29 8.42
CA SER A 90 -17.13 -8.37 9.82
C SER A 90 -15.63 -8.65 9.95
N ASP A 91 -15.09 -9.42 9.01
CA ASP A 91 -13.71 -9.89 9.01
C ASP A 91 -12.87 -9.22 7.92
N ASP A 92 -13.44 -8.21 7.25
CA ASP A 92 -12.75 -7.44 6.23
C ASP A 92 -11.57 -6.70 6.84
N LYS A 93 -10.44 -6.73 6.14
CA LYS A 93 -9.20 -6.14 6.63
C LYS A 93 -8.62 -5.20 5.60
N ARG A 94 -7.93 -4.17 6.08
CA ARG A 94 -6.99 -3.39 5.28
C ARG A 94 -5.58 -3.93 5.50
N ILE A 95 -5.11 -4.75 4.57
CA ILE A 95 -3.79 -5.39 4.62
C ILE A 95 -2.97 -5.18 3.35
N ASP A 96 -3.57 -4.59 2.32
CA ASP A 96 -2.92 -4.23 1.07
C ASP A 96 -2.64 -2.74 1.03
N TYR A 97 -1.46 -2.36 0.56
CA TYR A 97 -0.99 -0.98 0.62
C TYR A 97 -0.25 -0.57 -0.65
N LEU A 98 -0.29 0.73 -0.92
CA LEU A 98 0.69 1.42 -1.76
C LEU A 98 1.32 2.54 -0.94
N PHE A 99 2.64 2.52 -0.86
CA PHE A 99 3.47 3.48 -0.16
C PHE A 99 4.40 4.18 -1.13
N VAL A 100 4.79 5.40 -0.76
CA VAL A 100 5.84 6.19 -1.43
C VAL A 100 6.92 6.55 -0.43
N ARG A 101 8.18 6.47 -0.84
CA ARG A 101 9.30 6.82 0.04
C ARG A 101 9.43 8.32 0.24
N ASP A 102 9.38 9.06 -0.86
CA ASP A 102 9.43 10.52 -0.93
C ASP A 102 8.39 11.00 -1.97
N PRO A 103 7.37 11.78 -1.55
CA PRO A 103 6.32 12.25 -2.46
C PRO A 103 6.66 13.57 -3.19
N LEU A 104 7.84 14.20 -2.98
CA LEU A 104 8.12 15.57 -3.41
C LEU A 104 7.87 15.83 -4.92
N ASP A 105 8.29 14.92 -5.79
CA ASP A 105 8.14 15.05 -7.26
C ASP A 105 6.93 14.28 -7.80
N ILE A 106 5.94 13.94 -6.96
CA ILE A 106 4.76 13.16 -7.35
C ILE A 106 3.49 13.81 -6.81
N GLN A 107 2.54 14.06 -7.70
CA GLN A 107 1.17 14.37 -7.33
C GLN A 107 0.30 13.11 -7.41
N PHE A 108 -0.26 12.67 -6.29
CA PHE A 108 -1.28 11.61 -6.27
C PHE A 108 -2.67 12.22 -6.47
N LEU A 109 -3.34 11.80 -7.55
CA LEU A 109 -4.60 12.40 -8.01
C LEU A 109 -5.81 11.72 -7.38
N THR A 110 -5.82 10.38 -7.36
CA THR A 110 -6.92 9.54 -6.86
C THR A 110 -6.39 8.36 -6.06
N TYR A 111 -7.24 7.82 -5.17
CA TYR A 111 -6.97 6.58 -4.43
C TYR A 111 -8.23 5.73 -4.47
N GLY A 112 -8.15 4.54 -5.06
CA GLY A 112 -9.27 3.65 -5.25
C GLY A 112 -9.04 2.29 -4.62
N VAL A 113 -10.04 1.77 -3.91
CA VAL A 113 -10.11 0.33 -3.58
C VAL A 113 -11.28 -0.26 -4.33
N ILE A 114 -11.00 -0.92 -5.45
CA ILE A 114 -12.00 -1.30 -6.44
C ILE A 114 -12.72 -2.57 -5.99
N THR A 115 -14.05 -2.60 -6.16
CA THR A 115 -14.84 -3.80 -5.85
C THR A 115 -14.28 -5.03 -6.56
N ASN A 116 -14.21 -6.13 -5.84
CA ASN A 116 -13.79 -7.44 -6.34
C ASN A 116 -14.99 -8.34 -6.69
N LYS A 117 -16.21 -7.87 -6.50
CA LYS A 117 -17.45 -8.62 -6.77
C LYS A 117 -18.24 -7.97 -7.90
N PHE A 118 -18.72 -8.79 -8.83
CA PHE A 118 -19.52 -8.39 -9.99
C PHE A 118 -21.01 -8.66 -9.78
N GLU A 119 -21.84 -8.19 -10.71
CA GLU A 119 -23.31 -8.28 -10.65
C GLU A 119 -23.86 -9.71 -10.66
N ASP A 120 -23.05 -10.70 -11.08
CA ASP A 120 -23.36 -12.13 -11.03
C ASP A 120 -22.93 -12.80 -9.70
N GLU A 121 -22.57 -11.98 -8.72
CA GLU A 121 -22.11 -12.34 -7.38
C GLU A 121 -20.75 -13.07 -7.35
N VAL A 122 -20.01 -13.09 -8.47
CA VAL A 122 -18.68 -13.71 -8.55
C VAL A 122 -17.61 -12.75 -8.05
N TYR A 123 -16.75 -13.26 -7.17
CA TYR A 123 -15.54 -12.57 -6.72
C TYR A 123 -14.37 -12.91 -7.64
N ILE A 124 -13.62 -11.90 -8.10
CA ILE A 124 -12.37 -12.11 -8.87
C ILE A 124 -11.15 -12.40 -8.00
N SER A 125 -11.21 -12.06 -6.72
CA SER A 125 -10.20 -12.34 -5.69
C SER A 125 -10.85 -12.11 -4.33
N ASP A 126 -10.30 -12.72 -3.29
CA ASP A 126 -10.61 -12.40 -1.89
C ASP A 126 -10.06 -11.02 -1.50
N HIS A 127 -9.16 -10.44 -2.31
CA HIS A 127 -8.66 -9.09 -2.17
C HIS A 127 -9.28 -8.15 -3.21
N MET A 128 -9.40 -6.89 -2.84
CA MET A 128 -9.83 -5.79 -3.69
C MET A 128 -8.61 -5.08 -4.28
N PRO A 129 -8.55 -4.85 -5.60
CA PRO A 129 -7.47 -4.11 -6.22
C PRO A 129 -7.35 -2.69 -5.66
N LEU A 130 -6.13 -2.30 -5.30
CA LEU A 130 -5.81 -0.96 -4.85
C LEU A 130 -5.14 -0.19 -5.99
N VAL A 131 -5.76 0.91 -6.41
CA VAL A 131 -5.39 1.68 -7.61
C VAL A 131 -5.14 3.13 -7.22
N VAL A 132 -4.07 3.72 -7.76
CA VAL A 132 -3.71 5.12 -7.53
C VAL A 132 -3.34 5.74 -8.87
N ASP A 133 -3.95 6.88 -9.18
CA ASP A 133 -3.49 7.72 -10.28
C ASP A 133 -2.44 8.69 -9.76
N ALA A 134 -1.30 8.78 -10.46
CA ALA A 134 -0.20 9.64 -10.09
C ALA A 134 0.35 10.40 -11.29
N LYS A 135 0.81 11.62 -11.06
CA LYS A 135 1.48 12.48 -12.04
C LYS A 135 2.87 12.83 -11.52
N LEU A 136 3.89 12.54 -12.31
CA LEU A 136 5.26 13.04 -12.08
C LEU A 136 5.33 14.54 -12.40
N LEU A 137 6.01 15.30 -11.54
CA LEU A 137 6.13 16.76 -11.63
C LEU A 137 7.42 17.23 -12.32
#